data_AF-A0AAJ6LZC2-F1
#
_entry.id   AF-A0AAJ6LZC2-F1
#
_cell.length_a   1.000
_cell.length_b   1.000
_cell.length_c   1.000
_cell.angle_alpha   90.00
_cell.angle_beta   90.00
_cell.angle_gamma   90.00
#
_symmetry.space_group_name_H-M   'P 1'
#
loop_
_entity.id
_entity.type
_entity.pdbx_description
1 polymer ?
#
loop_
_entity_poly.entity_id
_entity_poly.type
_entity_poly.pdbx_seq_one_letter_code
_entity_poly.pdbx_strand_id
1 'polypeptide(L)'
;MTRTTFLLLAALCSPGVFAATVEAFEADPLTLLDAHGKSQGTLALKDAPKPPLPVLESNPNLELVQVELGGRKVWLDTMDLRLNEGKIVTTPCERLSNSQKADTRNASTIGFGSGCNKP
;
A
#
# COMPACT_ATOMS: atom_id res chain seq x y z
N MET A 1 11.18 31.72 51.80
CA MET A 1 10.22 32.01 50.72
C MET A 1 10.39 30.97 49.62
N THR A 2 9.26 30.58 49.07
CA THR A 2 8.96 29.41 48.23
C THR A 2 9.50 29.44 46.80
N ARG A 3 9.81 28.23 46.29
CA ARG A 3 9.47 27.67 44.95
C ARG A 3 10.05 28.41 43.73
N THR A 4 10.73 27.75 42.79
CA THR A 4 10.07 26.81 41.86
C THR A 4 11.12 26.08 41.02
N THR A 5 11.04 24.76 41.02
CA THR A 5 11.72 23.81 40.14
C THR A 5 11.10 23.89 38.74
N PHE A 6 11.87 24.22 37.71
CA PHE A 6 11.45 24.04 36.32
C PHE A 6 11.91 22.67 35.82
N LEU A 7 11.07 21.65 36.06
CA LEU A 7 11.13 20.35 35.41
C LEU A 7 10.52 20.49 34.01
N LEU A 8 11.38 20.64 33.00
CA LEU A 8 10.98 20.61 31.59
C LEU A 8 11.00 19.14 31.12
N LEU A 9 9.99 18.39 31.55
CA LEU A 9 9.71 17.04 31.05
C LEU A 9 8.95 17.19 29.72
N ALA A 10 9.70 17.38 28.63
CA ALA A 10 9.15 17.29 27.28
C ALA A 10 8.71 15.85 27.06
N ALA A 11 7.41 15.61 27.19
CA ALA A 11 6.77 14.37 26.81
C ALA A 11 7.03 14.12 25.32
N LEU A 12 7.93 13.19 25.00
CA LEU A 12 8.00 12.54 23.71
C LEU A 12 6.71 11.72 23.53
N CYS A 13 5.63 12.38 23.15
CA CYS A 13 4.57 11.71 22.40
C CYS A 13 5.13 11.46 21.00
N SER A 14 5.88 10.37 20.82
CA SER A 14 6.06 9.79 19.50
C SER A 14 4.68 9.37 19.03
N PRO A 15 4.09 9.99 17.99
CA PRO A 15 2.91 9.40 17.38
C PRO A 15 3.33 7.99 16.95
N GLY A 16 2.63 6.98 17.48
CA GLY A 16 2.76 5.61 17.01
C GLY A 16 2.30 5.59 15.57
N VAL A 17 3.22 5.87 14.64
CA VAL A 17 3.04 5.58 13.23
C VAL A 17 3.05 4.07 13.18
N PHE A 18 1.87 3.46 13.10
CA PHE A 18 1.75 2.05 12.78
C PHE A 18 2.48 1.86 11.45
N ALA A 19 3.59 1.12 11.49
CA ALA A 19 4.36 0.84 10.28
C ALA A 19 3.57 -0.18 9.46
N ALA A 20 3.38 0.12 8.17
CA ALA A 20 2.73 -0.81 7.25
C ALA A 20 3.48 -2.15 7.22
N THR A 21 2.76 -3.23 6.94
CA THR A 21 3.31 -4.57 6.80
C THR A 21 2.85 -5.21 5.51
N VAL A 22 3.71 -6.01 4.90
CA VAL A 22 3.37 -6.91 3.80
C VAL A 22 2.76 -8.16 4.43
N GLU A 23 1.48 -8.43 4.17
CA GLU A 23 0.75 -9.59 4.69
C GLU A 23 0.79 -10.80 3.75
N ALA A 24 0.95 -10.57 2.45
CA ALA A 24 1.09 -11.62 1.46
C ALA A 24 1.86 -11.13 0.24
N PHE A 25 2.44 -12.09 -0.46
CA PHE A 25 2.98 -11.90 -1.80
C PHE A 25 1.97 -12.43 -2.82
N GLU A 26 1.70 -11.65 -3.87
CA GLU A 26 0.73 -11.98 -4.92
C GLU A 26 1.41 -12.41 -6.23
N ALA A 27 2.72 -12.20 -6.36
CA ALA A 27 3.53 -12.62 -7.51
C ALA A 27 4.57 -13.70 -7.16
N ASP A 28 4.79 -14.64 -8.09
CA ASP A 28 5.89 -15.63 -8.06
C ASP A 28 6.55 -15.73 -9.45
N PRO A 29 7.84 -15.39 -9.61
CA PRO A 29 8.76 -14.88 -8.59
C PRO A 29 8.54 -13.38 -8.29
N LEU A 30 8.99 -12.94 -7.11
CA LEU A 30 9.05 -11.52 -6.77
C LEU A 30 10.14 -10.82 -7.59
N THR A 31 9.84 -9.64 -8.13
CA THR A 31 10.86 -8.78 -8.76
C THR A 31 11.53 -7.92 -7.69
N LEU A 32 12.86 -8.01 -7.60
CA LEU A 32 13.64 -7.20 -6.67
C LEU A 32 14.07 -5.91 -7.37
N LEU A 33 13.71 -4.76 -6.81
CA LEU A 33 13.95 -3.45 -7.40
C LEU A 33 14.92 -2.62 -6.57
N ASP A 34 15.54 -1.63 -7.22
CA ASP A 34 16.23 -0.53 -6.54
C ASP A 34 15.28 0.65 -6.26
N ALA A 35 15.82 1.72 -5.65
CA ALA A 35 15.04 2.90 -5.27
C ALA A 35 14.45 3.67 -6.48
N HIS A 36 14.93 3.40 -7.69
CA HIS A 36 14.46 4.01 -8.94
C HIS A 36 13.55 3.06 -9.74
N GLY A 37 13.16 1.91 -9.17
CA GLY A 37 12.33 0.93 -9.85
C GLY A 37 13.07 0.09 -10.88
N LYS A 38 14.41 0.06 -10.85
CA LYS A 38 15.19 -0.80 -11.76
C LYS A 38 15.32 -2.20 -11.16
N SER A 39 15.07 -3.23 -11.97
CA SER A 39 15.25 -4.62 -11.58
C SER A 39 16.71 -4.96 -11.24
N GLN A 40 16.89 -5.60 -10.09
CA GLN A 40 18.14 -6.17 -9.59
C GLN A 40 18.12 -7.71 -9.58
N GLY A 41 17.02 -8.33 -10.04
CA GLY A 41 16.83 -9.78 -10.09
C GLY A 41 15.43 -10.20 -9.66
N THR A 42 15.25 -11.51 -9.45
CA THR A 42 14.00 -12.10 -8.98
C THR A 42 14.24 -13.06 -7.81
N LEU A 43 13.20 -13.29 -7.00
CA LEU A 43 13.21 -14.21 -5.87
C LEU A 43 11.97 -15.11 -5.92
N ALA A 44 12.17 -16.42 -6.03
CA ALA A 44 11.05 -17.36 -5.96
C ALA A 44 10.41 -17.32 -4.57
N LEU A 45 9.08 -17.41 -4.49
CA LEU A 45 8.36 -17.29 -3.21
C LEU A 45 8.77 -18.34 -2.18
N LYS A 46 9.15 -19.54 -2.64
CA LYS A 46 9.66 -20.62 -1.77
C LYS A 46 10.92 -20.22 -0.98
N ASP A 47 11.69 -19.26 -1.49
CA ASP A 47 12.94 -18.78 -0.93
C ASP A 47 12.76 -17.44 -0.17
N ALA A 48 11.55 -16.88 -0.20
CA ALA A 48 11.20 -15.64 0.49
C ALA A 48 10.88 -15.89 1.99
N PRO A 49 11.20 -14.94 2.89
CA PRO A 49 10.75 -15.00 4.27
C PRO A 49 9.22 -14.92 4.35
N LYS A 50 8.64 -15.57 5.37
CA LYS A 50 7.19 -15.59 5.53
C LYS A 50 6.67 -14.23 6.01
N PRO A 51 5.60 -13.70 5.40
CA PRO A 51 4.85 -12.57 5.96
C PRO A 51 4.32 -12.84 7.38
N PRO A 52 4.06 -11.80 8.19
CA PRO A 52 4.12 -10.39 7.83
C PRO A 52 5.54 -9.82 7.82
N LEU A 53 5.88 -9.01 6.81
CA LEU A 53 7.15 -8.29 6.76
C LEU A 53 6.95 -6.80 7.05
N PRO A 54 7.80 -6.18 7.89
CA PRO A 54 7.72 -4.75 8.13
C PRO A 54 8.14 -3.98 6.87
N VAL A 55 7.35 -2.99 6.49
CA VAL A 55 7.74 -1.98 5.50
C VAL A 55 8.69 -0.99 6.19
N LEU A 56 9.90 -0.86 5.65
CA LEU A 56 10.92 0.06 6.16
C LEU A 56 10.74 1.47 5.62
N GLU A 57 10.37 1.58 4.34
CA GLU A 57 10.18 2.83 3.61
C GLU A 57 9.16 2.64 2.48
N SER A 58 8.47 3.70 2.08
CA SER A 58 7.57 3.70 0.93
C SER A 58 7.94 4.80 -0.06
N ASN A 59 7.86 4.48 -1.35
CA ASN A 59 8.03 5.43 -2.45
C ASN A 59 6.71 5.51 -3.22
N PRO A 60 5.80 6.43 -2.84
CA PRO A 60 4.47 6.52 -3.44
C PRO A 60 4.50 6.97 -4.91
N ASN A 61 5.58 7.61 -5.37
CA ASN A 61 5.69 8.06 -6.76
C ASN A 61 5.92 6.90 -7.73
N LEU A 62 6.59 5.85 -7.27
CA LEU A 62 6.86 4.62 -8.03
C LEU A 62 6.03 3.44 -7.53
N GLU A 63 5.15 3.66 -6.55
CA GLU A 63 4.34 2.64 -5.90
C GLU A 63 5.17 1.45 -5.39
N LEU A 64 6.32 1.75 -4.76
CA LEU A 64 7.24 0.76 -4.20
C LEU A 64 7.29 0.80 -2.68
N VAL A 65 7.58 -0.34 -2.06
CA VAL A 65 7.90 -0.44 -0.64
C VAL A 65 9.25 -1.12 -0.43
N GLN A 66 10.03 -0.62 0.52
CA GLN A 66 11.29 -1.21 0.91
C GLN A 66 11.07 -2.23 2.05
N VAL A 67 11.62 -3.42 1.89
CA VAL A 67 11.60 -4.49 2.89
C VAL A 67 12.98 -5.12 3.03
N GLU A 68 13.18 -5.91 4.09
CA GLU A 68 14.38 -6.72 4.26
C GLU A 68 14.12 -8.18 3.83
N LEU A 69 14.82 -8.64 2.79
CA LEU A 69 14.79 -10.03 2.32
C LEU A 69 16.21 -10.60 2.38
N GLY A 70 16.41 -11.71 3.10
CA GLY A 70 17.71 -12.39 3.17
C GLY A 70 18.86 -11.50 3.66
N GLY A 71 18.60 -10.57 4.60
CA GLY A 71 19.59 -9.64 5.14
C GLY A 71 19.93 -8.46 4.23
N ARG A 72 19.16 -8.25 3.16
CA ARG A 72 19.33 -7.13 2.22
C ARG A 72 18.05 -6.30 2.14
N LYS A 73 18.23 -4.98 2.10
CA LYS A 73 17.13 -4.06 1.77
C LYS A 73 16.89 -4.06 0.27
N VAL A 74 15.64 -4.28 -0.12
CA VAL A 74 15.19 -4.32 -1.52
C VAL A 74 13.86 -3.60 -1.64
N TRP A 75 13.56 -3.08 -2.82
CA TRP A 75 12.27 -2.51 -3.13
C TRP A 75 11.40 -3.54 -3.85
N LEU A 76 10.12 -3.57 -3.51
CA LEU A 76 9.10 -4.41 -4.12
C LEU A 76 7.97 -3.52 -4.63
N ASP A 77 7.38 -3.90 -5.77
CA ASP A 77 6.21 -3.23 -6.32
C ASP A 77 4.99 -3.53 -5.45
N THR A 78 4.23 -2.50 -5.07
CA THR A 78 3.03 -2.70 -4.25
C THR A 78 1.93 -3.48 -4.96
N MET A 79 1.96 -3.59 -6.29
CA MET A 79 1.06 -4.44 -7.07
C MET A 79 1.34 -5.94 -6.88
N ASP A 80 2.54 -6.31 -6.45
CA ASP A 80 2.92 -7.70 -6.16
C ASP A 80 2.61 -8.10 -4.70
N LEU A 81 2.02 -7.19 -3.91
CA LEU A 81 1.92 -7.30 -2.45
C LEU A 81 0.51 -7.05 -1.95
N ARG A 82 0.12 -7.78 -0.91
CA ARG A 82 -0.96 -7.35 -0.01
C ARG A 82 -0.37 -6.63 1.19
N LEU A 83 -0.66 -5.33 1.31
CA LEU A 83 -0.32 -4.54 2.50
C LEU A 83 -1.46 -4.54 3.50
N ASN A 84 -1.15 -4.47 4.80
CA ASN A 84 -2.16 -4.33 5.87
C ASN A 84 -2.92 -2.99 5.79
N GLU A 85 -2.29 -1.96 5.22
CA GLU A 85 -2.87 -0.66 4.95
C GLU A 85 -2.93 -0.44 3.43
N GLY A 86 -4.14 -0.46 2.88
CA GLY A 86 -4.37 -0.23 1.46
C GLY A 86 -4.41 1.25 1.10
N LYS A 87 -3.92 1.60 -0.10
CA LYS A 87 -4.15 2.92 -0.70
C LYS A 87 -5.65 3.10 -0.96
N ILE A 88 -6.29 4.05 -0.27
CA ILE A 88 -7.66 4.44 -0.59
C ILE A 88 -7.63 5.22 -1.91
N VAL A 89 -8.05 4.59 -3.00
CA VAL A 89 -8.22 5.25 -4.30
C VAL A 89 -9.63 5.79 -4.39
N THR A 90 -9.78 7.12 -4.44
CA THR A 90 -11.07 7.76 -4.69
C THR A 90 -11.37 7.70 -6.19
N THR A 91 -12.22 6.76 -6.59
CA THR A 91 -12.76 6.73 -7.96
C THR A 91 -14.01 7.62 -8.02
N PRO A 92 -14.12 8.56 -8.98
CA PRO A 92 -15.35 9.30 -9.18
C PRO A 92 -16.45 8.32 -9.59
N CYS A 93 -17.63 8.44 -8.98
CA CYS A 93 -18.82 7.71 -9.39
C CYS A 93 -19.28 8.24 -10.75
N GLU A 94 -18.82 7.62 -11.83
CA GLU A 94 -19.22 8.01 -13.17
C GLU A 94 -20.65 7.52 -13.43
N ARG A 95 -21.59 8.47 -13.58
CA ARG A 95 -22.97 8.13 -13.95
C ARG A 95 -22.94 7.67 -15.41
N LEU A 96 -23.38 6.43 -15.67
CA LEU A 96 -23.67 5.99 -17.03
C LEU A 96 -24.63 7.00 -17.67
N SER A 97 -24.22 7.60 -18.78
CA SER A 97 -25.12 8.42 -19.59
C SER A 97 -26.31 7.57 -19.99
N ASN A 98 -27.53 8.06 -19.73
CA ASN A 98 -28.77 7.38 -20.12
C ASN A 98 -28.66 6.94 -21.58
N SER A 99 -28.71 5.62 -21.79
CA SER A 99 -28.73 4.98 -23.10
C SER A 99 -29.79 5.65 -23.98
N GLN A 100 -29.42 6.06 -25.19
CA GLN A 100 -30.38 6.55 -26.17
C GLN A 100 -31.32 5.38 -26.55
N LYS A 101 -32.57 5.72 -26.83
CA LYS A 101 -33.78 4.87 -26.91
C LYS A 101 -33.74 3.64 -27.86
N ALA A 102 -32.59 3.24 -28.39
CA ALA A 102 -32.39 2.16 -29.35
C ALA A 102 -31.35 1.09 -28.95
N ASP A 103 -30.80 1.08 -27.74
CA ASP A 103 -30.02 -0.09 -27.29
C ASP A 103 -30.96 -1.23 -26.88
N THR A 104 -30.96 -2.30 -27.67
CA THR A 104 -31.72 -3.52 -27.40
C THR A 104 -30.86 -4.66 -26.82
N ARG A 105 -29.74 -4.34 -26.16
CA ARG A 105 -28.97 -5.26 -25.32
C ARG A 105 -28.27 -4.51 -24.17
N ASN A 106 -28.68 -4.80 -22.93
CA ASN A 106 -27.89 -4.47 -21.75
C ASN A 106 -26.93 -5.64 -21.48
N ALA A 107 -25.63 -5.36 -21.55
CA ALA A 107 -24.63 -6.25 -20.97
C ALA A 107 -23.33 -5.48 -20.74
N SER A 108 -23.13 -4.97 -19.51
CA SER A 108 -21.79 -4.83 -18.92
C SER A 108 -21.85 -4.56 -17.41
N THR A 109 -20.99 -5.26 -16.67
CA THR A 109 -20.50 -4.92 -15.33
C THR A 109 -18.98 -5.04 -15.35
N ILE A 110 -18.25 -3.92 -15.43
CA ILE A 110 -16.88 -3.82 -14.91
C ILE A 110 -16.75 -2.43 -14.27
N GLY A 111 -16.44 -2.39 -12.96
CA GLY A 111 -16.07 -1.15 -12.25
C GLY A 111 -17.16 -0.42 -11.46
N PHE A 112 -18.41 -0.90 -11.41
CA PHE A 112 -19.47 -0.22 -10.64
C PHE A 112 -19.29 -0.42 -9.13
N GLY A 113 -18.76 0.63 -8.48
CA GLY A 113 -18.43 0.68 -7.05
C GLY A 113 -19.66 0.64 -6.15
N SER A 114 -19.68 -0.34 -5.24
CA SER A 114 -20.62 -0.44 -4.12
C SER A 114 -20.57 0.75 -3.15
N GLY A 115 -19.68 1.72 -3.34
CA GLY A 115 -19.58 2.96 -2.56
C GLY A 115 -20.44 4.12 -3.04
N CYS A 116 -21.03 4.07 -4.24
CA CYS A 116 -21.73 5.21 -4.86
C CYS A 116 -23.15 5.47 -4.34
N ASN A 117 -23.61 4.73 -3.33
CA ASN A 117 -24.97 4.82 -2.75
C ASN A 117 -24.97 5.08 -1.23
N LYS A 118 -23.94 5.74 -0.68
CA LYS A 118 -24.07 6.27 0.70
C LYS A 118 -24.93 7.55 0.67
N PRO A 119 -25.97 7.66 1.52
CA PRO A 119 -26.81 8.86 1.61
C PRO A 119 -26.04 10.10 2.08
#